data_AF-A0A923XUE1-F1
#
_entry.id   AF-A0A923XUE1-F1
#
_cell.length_a   1.000
_cell.length_b   1.000
_cell.length_c   1.000
_cell.angle_alpha   90.00
_cell.angle_beta   90.00
_cell.angle_gamma   90.00
#
_symmetry.space_group_name_H-M   'P 1'
#
loop_
_entity.id
_entity.type
_entity.pdbx_description
1 polymer ?
#
loop_
_entity_poly.entity_id
_entity_poly.type
_entity_poly.pdbx_seq_one_letter_code
_entity_poly.pdbx_strand_id
1 'polypeptide(L)'
;ETLIDDYLKETGKARYIIEDDESSSFGKVLDFFIKTSKLQSSLHIKFGSAFDIFGNNVDIEGKSYDQYNRPIDPNRYVMSNGQLTHSEQRDTEYTKELGERLVEEYLKNNVILSTHILAFCLFVYLEKQNSNMDLYRIVRLTPEEATFDANEIYNLVDKIKQEIVLMVEQNKISIDPAIINKKSSEIIQEAMHNFQTYYSKDLIIEKNNVIIIYDIKIIYYYHNKLKGYDFERFV
;
A
#
# COMPACT_ATOMS: atom_id res chain seq x y z
N GLU A 1 13.24 -5.98 -2.50
CA GLU A 1 12.93 -7.24 -1.78
C GLU A 1 13.22 -7.09 -0.28
N THR A 2 14.29 -6.40 0.11
CA THR A 2 14.69 -6.17 1.52
C THR A 2 13.59 -5.65 2.46
N LEU A 3 12.79 -4.64 2.08
CA LEU A 3 11.79 -4.04 2.99
C LEU A 3 10.75 -5.01 3.55
N ILE A 4 10.24 -5.94 2.73
CA ILE A 4 9.25 -6.92 3.19
C ILE A 4 9.91 -8.02 4.01
N ASP A 5 11.13 -8.40 3.65
CA ASP A 5 11.91 -9.36 4.42
C ASP A 5 12.28 -8.79 5.80
N ASP A 6 12.65 -7.52 5.88
CA ASP A 6 12.98 -6.83 7.13
C ASP A 6 11.74 -6.68 8.03
N TYR A 7 10.59 -6.32 7.46
CA TYR A 7 9.32 -6.30 8.20
C TYR A 7 8.93 -7.69 8.74
N LEU A 8 9.06 -8.75 7.93
CA LEU A 8 8.72 -10.11 8.34
C LEU A 8 9.74 -10.66 9.37
N LYS A 9 11.01 -10.25 9.30
CA LYS A 9 12.05 -10.54 10.32
C LYS A 9 11.69 -9.91 11.66
N GLU A 10 11.40 -8.61 11.68
CA GLU A 10 11.12 -7.85 12.90
C GLU A 10 9.86 -8.37 13.60
N THR A 11 8.80 -8.62 12.84
CA THR A 11 7.51 -9.07 13.39
C THR A 11 7.52 -10.58 13.72
N GLY A 12 8.24 -11.40 12.95
CA GLY A 12 8.22 -12.87 13.04
C GLY A 12 9.12 -13.49 14.12
N LYS A 13 10.05 -12.71 14.71
CA LYS A 13 11.01 -13.16 15.74
C LYS A 13 11.58 -14.56 15.45
N ALA A 14 11.46 -15.53 16.37
CA ALA A 14 12.06 -16.87 16.27
C ALA A 14 11.53 -17.78 15.14
N ARG A 15 10.51 -17.35 14.36
CA ARG A 15 9.95 -18.12 13.25
C ARG A 15 10.53 -17.73 11.88
N TYR A 16 11.30 -16.65 11.80
CA TYR A 16 11.85 -16.12 10.56
C TYR A 16 13.38 -16.24 10.55
N ILE A 17 13.88 -17.29 9.90
CA ILE A 17 15.30 -17.48 9.58
C ILE A 17 15.37 -17.57 8.07
N ILE A 18 16.05 -16.65 7.39
CA ILE A 18 16.32 -16.76 5.96
C ILE A 18 17.74 -16.26 5.64
N GLU A 19 18.34 -16.92 4.65
CA GLU A 19 19.67 -16.80 4.04
C GLU A 19 19.94 -15.46 3.31
N ASP A 20 21.24 -15.22 3.10
CA ASP A 20 21.94 -13.96 2.82
C ASP A 20 21.47 -13.09 1.64
N ASP A 21 21.71 -11.78 1.82
CA ASP A 21 21.42 -10.66 0.93
C ASP A 21 22.25 -10.65 -0.37
N GLU A 22 21.59 -10.65 -1.54
CA GLU A 22 22.17 -10.18 -2.80
C GLU A 22 22.03 -8.65 -2.92
N SER A 23 22.93 -7.89 -2.28
CA SER A 23 23.00 -6.45 -2.48
C SER A 23 23.73 -6.06 -3.79
N SER A 24 23.07 -5.21 -4.59
CA SER A 24 23.61 -4.18 -5.50
C SER A 24 24.66 -4.58 -6.55
N SER A 25 24.20 -5.04 -7.72
CA SER A 25 24.97 -4.92 -8.96
C SER A 25 24.55 -3.64 -9.72
N PHE A 26 25.53 -2.82 -10.10
CA PHE A 26 25.30 -1.59 -10.89
C PHE A 26 24.58 -1.86 -12.21
N GLY A 27 24.76 -3.06 -12.79
CA GLY A 27 24.03 -3.51 -13.98
C GLY A 27 22.53 -3.67 -13.74
N LYS A 28 22.12 -4.27 -12.61
CA LYS A 28 20.69 -4.40 -12.22
C LYS A 28 20.03 -3.02 -12.06
N VAL A 29 20.75 -2.02 -11.55
CA VAL A 29 20.26 -0.63 -11.40
C VAL A 29 20.09 0.06 -12.75
N LEU A 30 21.06 -0.07 -13.66
CA LEU A 30 20.96 0.54 -15.00
C LEU A 30 19.85 -0.11 -15.83
N ASP A 31 19.72 -1.44 -15.78
CA ASP A 31 18.63 -2.17 -16.42
C ASP A 31 17.27 -1.75 -15.85
N PHE A 32 17.17 -1.55 -14.54
CA PHE A 32 15.98 -1.02 -13.89
C PHE A 32 15.61 0.37 -14.42
N PHE A 33 16.56 1.30 -14.51
CA PHE A 33 16.31 2.65 -15.05
C PHE A 33 15.91 2.62 -16.54
N ILE A 34 16.56 1.80 -17.36
CA ILE A 34 16.24 1.65 -18.78
C ILE A 34 14.84 1.04 -18.95
N LYS A 35 14.51 -0.01 -18.18
CA LYS A 35 13.17 -0.62 -18.22
C LYS A 35 12.10 0.36 -17.72
N THR A 36 12.34 1.08 -16.63
CA THR A 36 11.42 2.08 -16.08
C THR A 36 11.20 3.26 -17.04
N SER A 37 12.23 3.69 -17.78
CA SER A 37 12.11 4.75 -18.78
C SER A 37 11.38 4.30 -20.06
N LYS A 38 11.44 3.00 -20.37
CA LYS A 38 10.69 2.39 -21.49
C LYS A 38 9.25 2.05 -21.14
N LEU A 39 8.93 1.89 -19.86
CA LEU A 39 7.55 1.85 -19.41
C LEU A 39 6.93 3.22 -19.68
N GLN A 40 5.82 3.24 -20.41
CA GLN A 40 4.84 4.33 -20.31
C GLN A 40 4.15 4.31 -18.93
N SER A 41 4.87 3.95 -17.86
CA SER A 41 4.36 3.99 -16.50
C SER A 41 4.25 5.46 -16.11
N SER A 42 3.02 5.91 -15.93
CA SER A 42 2.69 7.13 -15.23
C SER A 42 3.31 7.06 -13.83
N LEU A 43 4.45 7.72 -13.63
CA LEU A 43 4.93 8.01 -12.29
C LEU A 43 3.88 8.91 -11.63
N HIS A 44 3.19 8.38 -10.62
CA HIS A 44 2.19 9.13 -9.89
C HIS A 44 2.81 9.77 -8.66
N ILE A 45 2.78 11.10 -8.62
CA ILE A 45 3.13 11.87 -7.43
C ILE A 45 1.89 12.67 -7.04
N LYS A 46 1.40 12.45 -5.82
CA LYS A 46 0.28 13.20 -5.24
C LYS A 46 0.73 13.83 -3.94
N PHE A 47 0.60 15.15 -3.85
CA PHE A 47 0.87 15.91 -2.63
C PHE A 47 -0.43 16.09 -1.85
N GLY A 48 -0.39 15.74 -0.56
CA GLY A 48 -1.48 15.99 0.38
C GLY A 48 -1.47 17.42 0.92
N SER A 49 -2.45 17.72 1.77
CA SER A 49 -2.48 19.01 2.48
C SER A 49 -1.34 19.07 3.49
N ALA A 50 -0.70 20.22 3.62
CA ALA A 50 0.32 20.44 4.65
C ALA A 50 -0.35 20.71 6.01
N PHE A 51 0.26 20.19 7.07
CA PHE A 51 -0.14 20.44 8.45
C PHE A 51 1.07 20.51 9.37
N ASP A 52 0.88 21.14 10.54
CA ASP A 52 1.91 21.25 11.56
C ASP A 52 2.11 19.95 12.36
N ILE A 53 3.03 19.98 13.34
CA ILE A 53 3.35 18.83 14.19
C ILE A 53 2.21 18.37 15.12
N PHE A 54 1.08 19.05 15.10
CA PHE A 54 -0.13 18.68 15.84
C PHE A 54 -1.30 18.36 14.90
N GLY A 55 -1.07 18.32 13.58
CA GLY A 55 -2.09 18.00 12.58
C GLY A 55 -2.98 19.17 12.16
N ASN A 56 -2.71 20.39 12.61
CA ASN A 56 -3.48 21.57 12.17
C ASN A 56 -3.08 21.98 10.75
N ASN A 57 -4.03 22.40 9.94
CA ASN A 57 -3.74 22.87 8.58
C ASN A 57 -2.85 24.10 8.61
N VAL A 58 -1.94 24.21 7.64
CA VAL A 58 -1.06 25.38 7.47
C VAL A 58 -1.27 26.05 6.12
N ASP A 59 -1.06 27.36 6.07
CA ASP A 59 -0.99 28.10 4.81
C ASP A 59 0.42 28.05 4.19
N ILE A 60 0.60 28.76 3.07
CA ILE A 60 1.87 28.83 2.34
C ILE A 60 2.99 29.53 3.11
N GLU A 61 2.66 30.33 4.13
CA GLU A 61 3.62 30.97 5.03
C GLU A 61 3.95 30.08 6.24
N GLY A 62 3.30 28.92 6.36
CA GLY A 62 3.47 27.97 7.47
C GLY A 62 2.68 28.35 8.72
N LYS A 63 1.67 29.23 8.60
CA LYS A 63 0.83 29.62 9.74
C LYS A 63 -0.25 28.57 9.97
N SER A 64 -0.40 28.11 11.21
CA SER A 64 -1.37 27.08 11.58
C SER A 64 -2.77 27.65 11.81
N TYR A 65 -3.78 26.86 11.46
CA TYR A 65 -5.20 27.20 11.61
C TYR A 65 -5.97 26.07 12.30
N ASP A 66 -6.91 26.43 13.18
CA ASP A 66 -7.83 25.46 13.77
C ASP A 66 -8.91 24.98 12.78
N GLN A 67 -9.76 24.05 13.23
CA GLN A 67 -10.89 23.51 12.45
C GLN A 67 -11.90 24.57 11.93
N TYR A 68 -11.93 25.77 12.53
CA TYR A 68 -12.77 26.89 12.12
C TYR A 68 -12.01 27.91 11.26
N ASN A 69 -10.82 27.53 10.78
CA ASN A 69 -9.92 28.36 9.97
C ASN A 69 -9.48 29.65 10.67
N ARG A 70 -9.35 29.60 12.01
CA ARG A 70 -8.81 30.72 12.81
C ARG A 70 -7.32 30.50 13.04
N PRO A 71 -6.49 31.56 12.93
CA PRO A 71 -5.07 31.44 13.16
C PRO A 71 -4.77 31.05 14.61
N ILE A 72 -3.87 30.08 14.80
CA ILE A 72 -3.42 29.60 16.10
C ILE A 72 -1.90 29.69 16.22
N ASP A 73 -1.41 29.71 17.46
CA ASP A 73 0.01 29.54 17.78
C ASP A 73 0.19 28.16 18.42
N PRO A 74 0.75 27.18 17.69
CA PRO A 74 0.92 25.82 18.18
C PRO A 74 1.81 25.72 19.43
N ASN A 75 2.68 26.70 19.69
CA ASN A 75 3.50 26.69 20.92
C ASN A 75 2.64 26.70 22.19
N ARG A 76 1.43 27.27 22.10
CA ARG A 76 0.49 27.31 23.23
C ARG A 76 0.03 25.93 23.66
N TYR A 77 0.07 24.93 22.78
CA TYR A 77 -0.31 23.57 23.10
C TYR A 77 0.67 22.92 24.07
N VAL A 78 1.94 23.32 24.02
CA VAL A 78 3.01 22.78 24.88
C VAL A 78 3.35 23.66 26.09
N MET A 79 2.57 24.72 26.33
CA MET A 79 2.75 25.62 27.46
C MET A 79 1.87 25.27 28.65
N SER A 80 2.39 25.49 29.86
CA SER A 80 1.65 25.51 31.12
C SER A 80 2.03 26.78 31.89
N ASN A 81 1.05 27.55 32.36
CA ASN A 81 1.27 28.84 33.02
C ASN A 81 2.18 29.81 32.23
N GLY A 82 2.09 29.79 30.90
CA GLY A 82 2.90 30.63 30.01
C GLY A 82 4.36 30.17 29.82
N GLN A 83 4.73 29.00 30.34
CA GLN A 83 6.07 28.42 30.17
C GLN A 83 5.99 27.09 29.42
N LEU A 84 6.93 26.86 28.50
CA LEU A 84 7.11 25.57 27.84
C LEU A 84 7.32 24.50 28.91
N THR A 85 6.42 23.53 28.95
CA THR A 85 6.38 22.51 30.00
C THR A 85 6.15 21.17 29.33
N HIS A 86 7.06 20.21 29.56
CA HIS A 86 6.88 18.84 29.10
C HIS A 86 5.77 18.16 29.90
N SER A 87 4.90 17.42 29.21
CA SER A 87 3.85 16.63 29.82
C SER A 87 3.66 15.37 29.00
N GLU A 88 4.15 14.24 29.52
CA GLU A 88 4.10 12.95 28.82
C GLU A 88 2.69 12.56 28.39
N GLN A 89 1.70 12.76 29.25
CA GLN A 89 0.30 12.48 28.93
C GLN A 89 -0.19 13.32 27.74
N ARG A 90 0.01 14.64 27.78
CA ARG A 90 -0.43 15.55 26.73
C ARG A 90 0.30 15.29 25.41
N ASP A 91 1.62 15.12 25.48
CA ASP A 91 2.47 14.92 24.30
C ASP A 91 2.13 13.57 23.63
N THR A 92 1.72 12.56 24.41
CA THR A 92 1.20 11.28 23.89
C THR A 92 -0.12 11.47 23.13
N GLU A 93 -1.08 12.22 23.68
CA GLU A 93 -2.36 12.48 22.98
C GLU A 93 -2.15 13.25 21.68
N TYR A 94 -1.33 14.30 21.67
CA TYR A 94 -1.01 15.03 20.44
C TYR A 94 -0.30 14.15 19.40
N THR A 95 0.58 13.25 19.84
CA THR A 95 1.23 12.28 18.93
C THR A 95 0.20 11.34 18.31
N LYS A 96 -0.77 10.89 19.10
CA LYS A 96 -1.87 10.04 18.63
C LYS A 96 -2.77 10.77 17.63
N GLU A 97 -3.19 12.00 17.95
CA GLU A 97 -4.00 12.84 17.05
C GLU A 97 -3.27 13.11 15.71
N LEU A 98 -1.97 13.43 15.77
CA LEU A 98 -1.15 13.58 14.56
C LEU A 98 -1.10 12.27 13.77
N GLY A 99 -0.96 11.13 14.44
CA GLY A 99 -0.96 9.81 13.81
C GLY A 99 -2.26 9.51 13.08
N GLU A 100 -3.41 9.78 13.70
CA GLU A 100 -4.73 9.65 13.09
C GLU A 100 -4.85 10.54 11.85
N ARG A 101 -4.42 11.81 11.97
CA ARG A 101 -4.43 12.76 10.85
C ARG A 101 -3.53 12.33 9.69
N LEU A 102 -2.34 11.79 9.99
CA LEU A 102 -1.41 11.26 8.99
C LEU A 102 -2.01 10.07 8.23
N VAL A 103 -2.68 9.16 8.93
CA VAL A 103 -3.36 8.01 8.31
C VAL A 103 -4.49 8.48 7.40
N GLU A 104 -5.34 9.40 7.86
CA GLU A 104 -6.41 9.97 7.03
C GLU A 104 -5.89 10.60 5.73
N GLU A 105 -4.88 11.46 5.82
CA GLU A 105 -4.29 12.12 4.65
C GLU A 105 -3.53 11.12 3.77
N TYR A 106 -2.86 10.12 4.35
CA TYR A 106 -2.23 9.05 3.57
C TYR A 106 -3.26 8.29 2.75
N LEU A 107 -4.38 7.87 3.34
CA LEU A 107 -5.43 7.13 2.63
C LEU A 107 -6.05 7.99 1.52
N LYS A 108 -6.38 9.25 1.83
CA LYS A 108 -6.95 10.20 0.86
C LYS A 108 -6.03 10.48 -0.34
N ASN A 109 -4.73 10.52 -0.10
CA ASN A 109 -3.73 10.85 -1.12
C ASN A 109 -3.04 9.63 -1.74
N ASN A 110 -3.46 8.42 -1.36
CA ASN A 110 -2.98 7.19 -1.95
C ASN A 110 -3.41 7.07 -3.42
N VAL A 111 -2.51 6.54 -4.25
CA VAL A 111 -2.77 6.30 -5.68
C VAL A 111 -2.69 4.82 -5.96
N ILE A 112 -3.82 4.24 -6.37
CA ILE A 112 -3.97 2.81 -6.64
C ILE A 112 -3.57 2.49 -8.08
N LEU A 113 -2.75 1.44 -8.22
CA LEU A 113 -2.23 0.92 -9.48
C LEU A 113 -2.76 -0.50 -9.70
N SER A 114 -2.62 -1.02 -10.93
CA SER A 114 -3.05 -2.37 -11.30
C SER A 114 -2.40 -3.45 -10.42
N THR A 115 -1.11 -3.28 -10.11
CA THR A 115 -0.35 -4.16 -9.21
C THR A 115 -0.94 -4.21 -7.80
N HIS A 116 -1.41 -3.08 -7.26
CA HIS A 116 -2.06 -3.03 -5.95
C HIS A 116 -3.39 -3.80 -5.97
N ILE A 117 -4.22 -3.60 -7.00
CA ILE A 117 -5.53 -4.25 -7.12
C ILE A 117 -5.37 -5.77 -7.22
N LEU A 118 -4.53 -6.24 -8.14
CA LEU A 118 -4.30 -7.68 -8.32
C LEU A 118 -3.72 -8.30 -7.05
N ALA A 119 -2.71 -7.66 -6.45
CA ALA A 119 -2.07 -8.20 -5.25
C ALA A 119 -3.04 -8.26 -4.05
N PHE A 120 -3.90 -7.26 -3.89
CA PHE A 120 -4.95 -7.27 -2.86
C PHE A 120 -5.94 -8.40 -3.06
N CYS A 121 -6.48 -8.55 -4.28
CA CYS A 121 -7.43 -9.61 -4.60
C CYS A 121 -6.83 -10.99 -4.32
N LEU A 122 -5.61 -11.24 -4.80
CA LEU A 122 -4.92 -12.50 -4.61
C LEU A 122 -4.61 -12.80 -3.15
N PHE A 123 -4.06 -11.84 -2.41
CA PHE A 123 -3.64 -12.08 -1.03
C PHE A 123 -4.84 -12.29 -0.09
N VAL A 124 -5.87 -11.44 -0.20
CA VAL A 124 -7.05 -11.56 0.66
C VAL A 124 -7.82 -12.84 0.33
N TYR A 125 -7.89 -13.22 -0.96
CA TYR A 125 -8.52 -14.50 -1.34
C TYR A 125 -7.73 -15.69 -0.80
N LEU A 126 -6.40 -15.67 -0.89
CA LEU A 126 -5.52 -16.68 -0.29
C LEU A 126 -5.72 -16.79 1.23
N GLU A 127 -5.80 -15.66 1.93
CA GLU A 127 -6.02 -15.61 3.38
C GLU A 127 -7.37 -16.22 3.77
N LYS A 128 -8.43 -15.95 3.00
CA LYS A 128 -9.77 -16.53 3.25
C LYS A 128 -9.80 -18.04 3.07
N GLN A 129 -9.15 -18.55 2.02
CA GLN A 129 -9.02 -20.00 1.79
C GLN A 129 -8.21 -20.68 2.91
N ASN A 130 -7.35 -19.93 3.60
CA ASN A 130 -6.45 -20.42 4.64
C ASN A 130 -6.72 -19.78 6.02
N SER A 131 -8.00 -19.53 6.36
CA SER A 131 -8.42 -18.80 7.58
C SER A 131 -7.92 -19.39 8.91
N ASN A 132 -7.48 -20.65 8.93
CA ASN A 132 -6.89 -21.31 10.11
C ASN A 132 -5.37 -21.08 10.24
N MET A 133 -4.74 -20.41 9.28
CA MET A 133 -3.30 -20.15 9.25
C MET A 133 -2.97 -18.74 9.71
N ASP A 134 -1.82 -18.58 10.37
CA ASP A 134 -1.26 -17.25 10.60
C ASP A 134 -0.59 -16.71 9.33
N LEU A 135 -0.36 -15.39 9.29
CA LEU A 135 0.31 -14.71 8.18
C LEU A 135 1.62 -15.39 7.78
N TYR A 136 2.43 -15.83 8.75
CA TYR A 136 3.76 -16.41 8.51
C TYR A 136 3.70 -17.76 7.81
N ARG A 137 2.62 -18.52 8.03
CA ARG A 137 2.35 -19.75 7.29
C ARG A 137 1.84 -19.43 5.89
N ILE A 138 0.93 -18.47 5.74
CA ILE A 138 0.38 -18.07 4.44
C ILE A 138 1.49 -17.61 3.49
N VAL A 139 2.40 -16.74 3.93
CA VAL A 139 3.50 -16.24 3.08
C VAL A 139 4.53 -17.31 2.69
N ARG A 140 4.43 -18.52 3.24
CA ARG A 140 5.32 -19.66 2.97
C ARG A 140 4.66 -20.79 2.17
N LEU A 141 3.39 -20.64 1.81
CA LEU A 141 2.70 -21.60 0.95
C LEU A 141 3.47 -21.77 -0.36
N THR A 142 3.49 -23.00 -0.87
CA THR A 142 4.14 -23.28 -2.15
C THR A 142 3.26 -22.79 -3.32
N PRO A 143 3.81 -22.65 -4.53
CA PRO A 143 3.01 -22.28 -5.70
C PRO A 143 1.82 -23.23 -5.94
N GLU A 144 1.99 -24.52 -5.65
CA GLU A 144 0.91 -25.52 -5.75
C GLU A 144 -0.24 -25.25 -4.77
N GLU A 145 0.05 -24.67 -3.61
CA GLU A 145 -0.93 -24.30 -2.59
C GLU A 145 -1.53 -22.90 -2.83
N ALA A 146 -0.84 -22.04 -3.60
CA ALA A 146 -1.24 -20.67 -3.91
C ALA A 146 -1.74 -20.52 -5.36
N THR A 147 -2.72 -21.37 -5.71
CA THR A 147 -3.27 -21.51 -7.06
C THR A 147 -4.79 -21.25 -7.09
N PHE A 148 -5.28 -20.52 -8.09
CA PHE A 148 -6.68 -20.09 -8.21
C PHE A 148 -7.25 -20.25 -9.62
N ASP A 149 -8.58 -20.38 -9.73
CA ASP A 149 -9.26 -20.24 -11.02
C ASP A 149 -9.20 -18.78 -11.49
N ALA A 150 -8.78 -18.56 -12.73
CA ALA A 150 -8.59 -17.21 -13.27
C ALA A 150 -9.91 -16.41 -13.31
N ASN A 151 -11.05 -17.05 -13.58
CA ASN A 151 -12.34 -16.36 -13.64
C ASN A 151 -12.77 -15.85 -12.26
N GLU A 152 -12.47 -16.58 -11.18
CA GLU A 152 -12.73 -16.11 -9.81
C GLU A 152 -11.96 -14.82 -9.53
N ILE A 153 -10.68 -14.77 -9.91
CA ILE A 153 -9.85 -13.58 -9.73
C ILE A 153 -10.30 -12.43 -10.65
N TYR A 154 -10.68 -12.69 -11.89
CA TYR A 154 -11.24 -11.65 -12.77
C TYR A 154 -12.49 -11.00 -12.17
N ASN A 155 -13.43 -11.82 -11.69
CA ASN A 155 -14.65 -11.34 -11.03
C ASN A 155 -14.33 -10.51 -9.78
N LEU A 156 -13.35 -10.97 -8.99
CA LEU A 156 -12.90 -10.29 -7.79
C LEU A 156 -12.27 -8.92 -8.10
N VAL A 157 -11.39 -8.86 -9.10
CA VAL A 157 -10.77 -7.62 -9.57
C VAL A 157 -11.82 -6.64 -10.05
N ASP A 158 -12.84 -7.08 -10.80
CA ASP A 158 -13.92 -6.20 -11.25
C ASP A 158 -14.73 -5.64 -10.06
N LYS A 159 -15.05 -6.48 -9.07
CA LYS A 159 -15.77 -6.05 -7.86
C LYS A 159 -14.96 -5.02 -7.07
N ILE A 160 -13.67 -5.29 -6.82
CA ILE A 160 -12.78 -4.37 -6.09
C ILE A 160 -12.58 -3.07 -6.87
N LYS A 161 -12.42 -3.13 -8.19
CA LYS A 161 -12.33 -1.94 -9.04
C LYS A 161 -13.57 -1.04 -8.92
N GLN A 162 -14.77 -1.63 -8.90
CA GLN A 162 -16.02 -0.87 -8.74
C GLN A 162 -16.04 -0.11 -7.40
N GLU A 163 -15.67 -0.77 -6.31
CA GLU A 163 -15.61 -0.14 -4.98
C GLU A 163 -14.54 0.97 -4.92
N ILE A 164 -13.39 0.77 -5.54
CA ILE A 164 -12.36 1.82 -5.65
C ILE A 164 -12.90 3.02 -6.42
N VAL A 165 -13.55 2.82 -7.56
CA VAL A 165 -14.13 3.90 -8.36
C VAL A 165 -15.15 4.72 -7.56
N LEU A 166 -16.03 4.06 -6.80
CA LEU A 166 -16.97 4.73 -5.90
C LEU A 166 -16.25 5.60 -4.83
N MET A 167 -15.12 5.12 -4.29
CA MET A 167 -14.32 5.89 -3.33
C MET A 167 -13.56 7.05 -3.99
N VAL A 168 -13.16 6.91 -5.25
CA VAL A 168 -12.55 7.99 -6.03
C VAL A 168 -13.56 9.12 -6.25
N GLU A 169 -14.81 8.79 -6.61
CA GLU A 169 -15.91 9.78 -6.75
C GLU A 169 -16.18 10.55 -5.44
N GLN A 170 -15.95 9.89 -4.30
CA GLN A 170 -16.06 10.50 -2.96
C GLN A 170 -14.81 11.27 -2.52
N ASN A 171 -13.78 11.39 -3.36
CA ASN A 171 -12.47 12.00 -3.05
C ASN A 171 -11.76 11.36 -1.85
N LYS A 172 -11.98 10.06 -1.60
CA LYS A 172 -11.38 9.31 -0.48
C LYS A 172 -10.11 8.54 -0.86
N ILE A 173 -9.86 8.35 -2.15
CA ILE A 173 -8.70 7.66 -2.69
C ILE A 173 -8.46 8.16 -4.12
N SER A 174 -7.31 7.86 -4.71
CA SER A 174 -7.07 8.05 -6.14
C SER A 174 -6.64 6.73 -6.80
N ILE A 175 -6.86 6.65 -8.10
CA ILE A 175 -6.48 5.51 -8.94
C ILE A 175 -5.79 6.06 -10.19
N ASP A 176 -4.91 5.27 -10.80
CA ASP A 176 -4.43 5.57 -12.14
C ASP A 176 -5.65 5.73 -13.08
N PRO A 177 -5.85 6.91 -13.71
CA PRO A 177 -6.99 7.14 -14.58
C PRO A 177 -7.12 6.13 -15.72
N ALA A 178 -6.00 5.55 -16.18
CA ALA A 178 -6.01 4.52 -17.21
C ALA A 178 -6.74 3.23 -16.76
N ILE A 179 -6.84 2.97 -15.45
CA ILE A 179 -7.50 1.78 -14.91
C ILE A 179 -9.02 1.88 -14.94
N ILE A 180 -9.58 3.09 -14.85
CA ILE A 180 -11.04 3.31 -14.72
C ILE A 180 -11.82 2.62 -15.86
N ASN A 181 -11.29 2.68 -17.08
CA ASN A 181 -11.93 2.13 -18.27
C ASN A 181 -11.46 0.73 -18.66
N LYS A 182 -10.51 0.14 -17.92
CA LYS A 182 -9.96 -1.19 -18.22
C LYS A 182 -10.87 -2.29 -17.68
N LYS A 183 -10.97 -3.38 -18.43
CA LYS A 183 -11.55 -4.64 -17.97
C LYS A 183 -10.60 -5.31 -16.97
N SER A 184 -11.12 -6.19 -16.12
CA SER A 184 -10.30 -7.01 -15.21
C SER A 184 -9.16 -7.71 -15.94
N SER A 185 -9.42 -8.27 -17.13
CA SER A 185 -8.38 -8.88 -17.98
C SER A 185 -7.20 -7.96 -18.28
N GLU A 186 -7.48 -6.71 -18.62
CA GLU A 186 -6.45 -5.73 -18.95
C GLU A 186 -5.68 -5.29 -17.69
N ILE A 187 -6.37 -5.17 -16.55
CA ILE A 187 -5.76 -4.82 -15.25
C ILE A 187 -4.81 -5.93 -14.79
N ILE A 188 -5.22 -7.19 -14.87
CA ILE A 188 -4.37 -8.33 -14.47
C ILE A 188 -3.14 -8.43 -15.36
N GLN A 189 -3.31 -8.34 -16.68
CA GLN A 189 -2.19 -8.37 -17.63
C GLN A 189 -1.21 -7.22 -17.41
N GLU A 190 -1.72 -6.00 -17.20
CA GLU A 190 -0.91 -4.84 -16.88
C GLU A 190 -0.16 -5.01 -15.56
N ALA A 191 -0.82 -5.52 -14.52
CA ALA A 191 -0.20 -5.78 -13.23
C ALA A 191 0.96 -6.78 -13.36
N MET A 192 0.74 -7.91 -14.04
CA MET A 192 1.77 -8.93 -14.28
C MET A 192 2.94 -8.38 -15.10
N HIS A 193 2.66 -7.61 -16.15
CA HIS A 193 3.69 -6.94 -16.95
C HIS A 193 4.51 -5.94 -16.12
N ASN A 194 3.84 -5.14 -15.29
CA ASN A 194 4.49 -4.20 -14.39
C ASN A 194 5.39 -4.96 -13.41
N PHE A 195 4.92 -6.03 -12.77
CA PHE A 195 5.77 -6.86 -11.89
C PHE A 195 7.04 -7.37 -12.59
N GLN A 196 6.94 -7.86 -13.82
CA GLN A 196 8.11 -8.34 -14.59
C GLN A 196 9.12 -7.23 -14.94
N THR A 197 8.73 -5.96 -14.84
CA THR A 197 9.67 -4.85 -15.02
C THR A 197 10.56 -4.65 -13.80
N TYR A 198 9.98 -4.77 -12.60
CA TYR A 198 10.68 -4.54 -11.33
C TYR A 198 11.40 -5.80 -10.82
N TYR A 199 10.87 -6.99 -11.13
CA TYR A 199 11.37 -8.26 -10.62
C TYR A 199 11.86 -9.14 -11.77
N SER A 200 13.04 -9.75 -11.60
CA SER A 200 13.61 -10.66 -12.60
C SER A 200 12.97 -12.04 -12.61
N LYS A 201 12.24 -12.39 -11.55
CA LYS A 201 11.47 -13.63 -11.42
C LYS A 201 9.99 -13.35 -11.64
N ASP A 202 9.28 -14.33 -12.16
CA ASP A 202 7.82 -14.26 -12.25
C ASP A 202 7.23 -14.33 -10.83
N LEU A 203 6.43 -13.33 -10.47
CA LEU A 203 5.72 -13.31 -9.18
C LEU A 203 4.35 -14.00 -9.27
N ILE A 204 3.72 -13.88 -10.43
CA ILE A 204 2.40 -14.41 -10.75
C ILE A 204 2.46 -14.94 -12.17
N ILE A 205 1.94 -16.14 -12.41
CA ILE A 205 1.76 -16.69 -13.75
C ILE A 205 0.29 -17.07 -13.94
N GLU A 206 -0.25 -16.74 -15.11
CA GLU A 206 -1.53 -17.23 -15.58
C GLU A 206 -1.28 -18.26 -16.69
N LYS A 207 -1.79 -19.48 -16.52
CA LYS A 207 -1.69 -20.55 -17.52
C LYS A 207 -2.89 -21.47 -17.43
N ASN A 208 -3.47 -21.85 -18.58
CA ASN A 208 -4.60 -22.79 -18.64
C ASN A 208 -5.78 -22.40 -17.73
N ASN A 209 -6.15 -21.11 -17.69
CA ASN A 209 -7.20 -20.57 -16.83
C ASN A 209 -6.91 -20.69 -15.31
N VAL A 210 -5.64 -20.80 -14.94
CA VAL A 210 -5.19 -20.91 -13.56
C VAL A 210 -4.18 -19.80 -13.28
N ILE A 211 -4.36 -19.08 -12.17
CA ILE A 211 -3.42 -18.07 -11.67
C ILE A 211 -2.64 -18.67 -10.50
N ILE A 212 -1.32 -18.59 -10.57
CA ILE A 212 -0.38 -19.16 -9.59
C ILE A 212 0.48 -18.04 -9.01
N ILE A 213 0.58 -17.97 -7.68
CA ILE A 213 1.49 -17.05 -6.99
C ILE A 213 2.81 -17.76 -6.71
N TYR A 214 3.91 -17.19 -7.19
CA TYR A 214 5.27 -17.68 -6.94
C TYR A 214 5.98 -16.96 -5.79
N ASP A 215 5.61 -15.71 -5.50
CA ASP A 215 6.18 -14.96 -4.38
C ASP A 215 5.08 -14.23 -3.58
N ILE A 216 4.55 -14.93 -2.57
CA ILE A 216 3.47 -14.43 -1.72
C ILE A 216 3.94 -13.24 -0.87
N LYS A 217 5.24 -13.15 -0.53
CA LYS A 217 5.77 -12.02 0.27
C LYS A 217 5.63 -10.72 -0.51
N ILE A 218 6.00 -10.72 -1.79
CA ILE A 218 5.84 -9.53 -2.63
C ILE A 218 4.37 -9.22 -2.86
N ILE A 219 3.51 -10.23 -3.08
CA ILE A 219 2.06 -9.99 -3.19
C ILE A 219 1.53 -9.34 -1.91
N TYR A 220 1.89 -9.86 -0.73
CA TYR A 220 1.54 -9.26 0.56
C TYR A 220 2.05 -7.81 0.69
N TYR A 221 3.25 -7.50 0.21
CA TYR A 221 3.75 -6.13 0.24
C TYR A 221 2.88 -5.15 -0.59
N TYR A 222 2.54 -5.50 -1.83
CA TYR A 222 1.72 -4.64 -2.69
C TYR A 222 0.25 -4.58 -2.23
N HIS A 223 -0.27 -5.65 -1.62
CA HIS A 223 -1.62 -5.70 -1.04
C HIS A 223 -1.85 -4.56 -0.01
N ASN A 224 -0.82 -4.21 0.77
CA ASN A 224 -0.92 -3.23 1.85
C ASN A 224 -1.38 -1.84 1.37
N LYS A 225 -1.24 -1.53 0.08
CA LYS A 225 -1.72 -0.26 -0.49
C LYS A 225 -3.24 -0.13 -0.51
N LEU A 226 -3.98 -1.22 -0.39
CA LEU A 226 -5.45 -1.23 -0.30
C LEU A 226 -5.95 -1.57 1.11
N LYS A 227 -5.04 -1.67 2.10
CA LYS A 227 -5.41 -1.85 3.50
C LYS A 227 -5.93 -0.54 4.10
N GLY A 228 -6.94 -0.64 4.98
CA GLY A 228 -7.53 0.51 5.67
C GLY A 228 -8.73 1.14 4.97
N TYR A 229 -9.19 0.56 3.85
CA TYR A 229 -10.41 0.96 3.14
C TYR A 229 -11.56 -0.05 3.32
N ASP A 230 -11.36 -1.10 4.13
CA ASP A 230 -12.30 -2.19 4.38
C ASP A 230 -12.75 -2.95 3.12
N PHE A 231 -11.88 -3.03 2.11
CA PHE A 231 -12.20 -3.75 0.86
C PHE A 231 -12.25 -5.28 1.04
N GLU A 232 -11.68 -5.80 2.12
CA GLU A 232 -11.62 -7.23 2.46
C GLU A 232 -13.01 -7.85 2.61
N ARG A 233 -14.02 -7.04 2.92
CA ARG A 233 -15.44 -7.46 2.99
C ARG A 233 -16.05 -7.82 1.63
N PHE A 234 -15.42 -7.40 0.54
CA PHE A 234 -15.90 -7.65 -0.82
C PHE A 234 -15.22 -8.85 -1.49
N VAL A 235 -14.09 -9.28 -0.95
CA VAL A 235 -13.45 -10.57 -1.28
C VAL A 235 -14.22 -11.71 -0.63
#